data_AF-J2W052-F1
#
_entry.id   AF-J2W052-F1
#
_cell.length_a   1.000
_cell.length_b   1.000
_cell.length_c   1.000
_cell.angle_alpha   90.00
_cell.angle_beta   90.00
_cell.angle_gamma   90.00
#
_symmetry.space_group_name_H-M   'P 1'
#
loop_
_entity.id
_entity.type
_entity.pdbx_description
1 polymer ?
#
loop_
_entity_poly.entity_id
_entity_poly.type
_entity_poly.pdbx_seq_one_letter_code
_entity_poly.pdbx_strand_id
1 'polypeptide(L)'
;MKLTHLEEPKLEFGGAFRHPDIRFGIMDYGPFDVGMEGAPKRIKLGIVGSAETVEGTAKLIERFATGFPAKQSRQPNLFPPFPGVDFDSTFRCEFITSNELQRVMPPREIAKLVAIPGQREVTQAIVEAISNEIGVLSERMVKPDVVLVALPVEIIERTYNAREVAGNEDEDETAAGPALDFRGMLKAACMRLRLPIQLLWPTTFDPTYRIPRKLKESSERRTQDPATIAWNLLTATYYKAGGLPWRLARDARQLRTSFVGLSFYKSVDGDHVHTSTAQMFDERGEGLILRGGRMVESEEDRKPHLTDTDAYELLRNSLKVFRDQHGHWPARVVLHKTSRFDQNELNGFHKAIDERDIDYADFVWVQKSMTRLYRLGIYPPLRGTLLRFDKDQALLYTRGSVEFFRTYPGMYVPRPLMLRCQALGQPLQHVAEEMLALTKMNWNNTQFDNGLPITIAAARHVGEVLKYVPEGQEIAPRYSFYM
;
A
#
# COMPACT_ATOMS: atom_id res chain seq x y z
N MET A 1 15.03 5.08 -30.58
CA MET A 1 15.11 4.96 -29.11
C MET A 1 15.76 6.20 -28.52
N LYS A 2 15.29 6.71 -27.38
CA LYS A 2 15.83 7.90 -26.70
C LYS A 2 16.01 7.62 -25.21
N LEU A 3 17.21 7.81 -24.69
CA LEU A 3 17.53 7.67 -23.27
C LEU A 3 17.52 9.05 -22.61
N THR A 4 16.79 9.21 -21.52
CA THR A 4 16.71 10.44 -20.72
C THR A 4 16.72 10.10 -19.23
N HIS A 5 17.00 11.09 -18.40
CA HIS A 5 16.90 11.00 -16.95
C HIS A 5 15.84 11.98 -16.46
N LEU A 6 14.86 11.47 -15.71
CA LEU A 6 13.82 12.28 -15.06
C LEU A 6 14.35 12.79 -13.73
N GLU A 7 14.02 14.03 -13.38
CA GLU A 7 14.32 14.55 -12.04
C GLU A 7 13.53 13.79 -10.97
N GLU A 8 14.12 13.69 -9.77
CA GLU A 8 13.43 13.03 -8.67
C GLU A 8 12.22 13.87 -8.24
N PRO A 9 11.00 13.28 -8.22
CA PRO A 9 9.80 14.02 -7.86
C PRO A 9 9.84 14.44 -6.39
N LYS A 10 9.48 15.70 -6.17
CA LYS A 10 9.31 16.29 -4.85
C LYS A 10 7.92 15.96 -4.31
N LEU A 11 7.86 15.80 -2.99
CA LEU A 11 6.63 15.69 -2.22
C LEU A 11 6.37 17.01 -1.51
N GLU A 12 5.12 17.26 -1.14
CA GLU A 12 4.70 18.45 -0.39
C GLU A 12 4.25 18.07 1.02
N PHE A 13 4.69 18.88 1.98
CA PHE A 13 4.56 18.70 3.43
C PHE A 13 3.92 19.95 4.07
N GLY A 14 3.95 20.05 5.40
CA GLY A 14 3.40 21.18 6.14
C GLY A 14 3.89 22.53 5.62
N GLY A 15 3.01 23.53 5.59
CA GLY A 15 3.33 24.86 5.07
C GLY A 15 3.62 24.92 3.56
N ALA A 16 3.21 23.90 2.80
CA ALA A 16 3.49 23.76 1.36
C ALA A 16 4.99 23.65 0.99
N PHE A 17 5.84 23.32 1.96
CA PHE A 17 7.25 23.06 1.71
C PHE A 17 7.44 21.73 0.98
N ARG A 18 8.53 21.63 0.22
CA ARG A 18 8.78 20.49 -0.67
C ARG A 18 10.09 19.80 -0.36
N HIS A 19 10.06 18.48 -0.34
CA HIS A 19 11.25 17.66 -0.15
C HIS A 19 11.19 16.39 -1.02
N PRO A 20 12.31 15.91 -1.60
CA PRO A 20 12.31 14.64 -2.33
C PRO A 20 12.19 13.44 -1.38
N ASP A 21 12.75 13.48 -0.18
CA ASP A 21 12.65 12.37 0.79
C ASP A 21 11.50 12.56 1.80
N ILE A 22 10.81 11.47 2.10
CA ILE A 22 9.64 11.42 3.02
C ILE A 22 10.05 11.74 4.46
N ARG A 23 11.10 11.09 4.97
CA ARG A 23 11.50 11.18 6.37
C ARG A 23 12.04 12.57 6.67
N PHE A 24 12.93 13.07 5.82
CA PHE A 24 13.45 14.43 5.94
C PHE A 24 12.35 15.48 5.76
N GLY A 25 11.42 15.27 4.82
CA GLY A 25 10.28 16.18 4.65
C GLY A 25 9.40 16.28 5.89
N ILE A 26 9.09 15.15 6.54
CA ILE A 26 8.33 15.14 7.80
C ILE A 26 9.15 15.75 8.96
N MET A 27 10.44 15.44 9.08
CA MET A 27 11.29 16.03 10.12
C MET A 27 11.37 17.55 10.01
N ASP A 28 11.57 18.07 8.80
CA ASP A 28 11.84 19.49 8.58
C ASP A 28 10.54 20.32 8.60
N TYR A 29 9.45 19.77 8.06
CA TYR A 29 8.22 20.55 7.78
C TYR A 29 6.97 20.03 8.49
N GLY A 30 7.02 18.83 9.08
CA GLY A 30 5.84 18.14 9.61
C GLY A 30 4.92 17.59 8.51
N PRO A 31 3.84 16.88 8.89
CA PRO A 31 2.93 16.30 7.92
C PRO A 31 2.20 17.38 7.09
N PHE A 32 1.73 16.99 5.90
CA PHE A 32 1.06 17.92 4.98
C PHE A 32 -0.15 18.61 5.62
N ASP A 33 -0.93 17.87 6.42
CA ASP A 33 -2.13 18.37 7.08
C ASP A 33 -1.87 19.18 8.35
N VAL A 34 -0.61 19.46 8.72
CA VAL A 34 -0.29 20.29 9.88
C VAL A 34 -1.07 21.60 9.88
N GLY A 35 -1.76 21.87 10.99
CA GLY A 35 -2.55 23.09 11.17
C GLY A 35 -3.92 23.07 10.48
N MET A 36 -4.26 22.01 9.74
CA MET A 36 -5.60 21.82 9.19
C MET A 36 -6.57 21.26 10.25
N GLU A 37 -7.86 21.59 10.14
CA GLU A 37 -8.89 21.21 11.12
C GLU A 37 -9.03 19.69 11.30
N GLY A 38 -8.78 18.91 10.25
CA GLY A 38 -8.87 17.44 10.26
C GLY A 38 -7.60 16.69 10.68
N ALA A 39 -6.51 17.40 11.01
CA ALA A 39 -5.24 16.76 11.34
C ALA A 39 -5.30 16.03 12.70
N PRO A 40 -4.88 14.74 12.77
CA PRO A 40 -4.80 14.02 14.04
C PRO A 40 -3.82 14.70 15.01
N LYS A 41 -4.29 15.00 16.23
CA LYS A 41 -3.43 15.53 17.30
C LYS A 41 -3.03 14.46 18.31
N ARG A 42 -3.92 13.50 18.55
CA ARG A 42 -3.72 12.34 19.43
C ARG A 42 -4.34 11.13 18.77
N ILE A 43 -3.55 10.08 18.58
CA ILE A 43 -4.00 8.82 17.99
C ILE A 43 -4.01 7.76 19.09
N LYS A 44 -5.19 7.26 19.42
CA LYS A 44 -5.43 6.16 20.36
C LYS A 44 -5.17 4.83 19.65
N LEU A 45 -4.12 4.14 20.08
CA LEU A 45 -3.73 2.84 19.58
C LEU A 45 -4.31 1.74 20.49
N GLY A 46 -5.25 0.98 19.93
CA GLY A 46 -5.70 -0.27 20.53
C GLY A 46 -4.68 -1.38 20.30
N ILE A 47 -4.57 -2.34 21.22
CA ILE A 47 -3.66 -3.48 21.06
C ILE A 47 -4.39 -4.78 21.35
N VAL A 48 -4.27 -5.75 20.46
CA VAL A 48 -4.81 -7.11 20.62
C VAL A 48 -3.67 -8.11 20.43
N GLY A 49 -3.47 -9.02 21.39
CA GLY A 49 -2.39 -10.02 21.36
C GLY A 49 -2.35 -10.90 22.61
N SER A 50 -1.25 -11.63 22.82
CA SER A 50 -0.98 -12.29 24.11
C SER A 50 -0.55 -11.24 25.14
N ALA A 51 -0.49 -11.61 26.42
CA ALA A 51 -0.04 -10.69 27.47
C ALA A 51 1.35 -10.10 27.16
N GLU A 52 2.26 -10.96 26.72
CA GLU A 52 3.63 -10.62 26.33
C GLU A 52 3.68 -9.68 25.12
N THR A 53 2.93 -9.99 24.04
CA THR A 53 2.98 -9.15 22.83
C THR A 53 2.26 -7.82 23.02
N VAL A 54 1.21 -7.78 23.86
CA VAL A 54 0.54 -6.53 24.25
C VAL A 54 1.49 -5.65 25.05
N GLU A 55 2.16 -6.19 26.07
CA GLU A 55 3.12 -5.46 26.90
C GLU A 55 4.31 -4.95 26.06
N GLY A 56 4.91 -5.81 25.24
CA GLY A 56 6.02 -5.43 24.36
C GLY A 56 5.66 -4.33 23.36
N THR A 57 4.44 -4.40 22.80
CA THR A 57 3.94 -3.37 21.89
C THR A 57 3.65 -2.05 22.61
N ALA A 58 3.07 -2.09 23.81
CA ALA A 58 2.81 -0.89 24.61
C ALA A 58 4.12 -0.16 24.96
N LYS A 59 5.13 -0.90 25.43
CA LYS A 59 6.48 -0.35 25.70
C LYS A 59 7.13 0.22 24.44
N LEU A 60 6.94 -0.41 23.28
CA LEU A 60 7.44 0.11 22.02
C LEU A 60 6.79 1.46 21.66
N ILE A 61 5.48 1.62 21.89
CA ILE A 61 4.77 2.88 21.66
C ILE A 61 5.36 3.99 22.54
N GLU A 62 5.60 3.72 23.82
CA GLU A 62 6.24 4.68 24.73
C GLU A 62 7.63 5.09 24.25
N ARG A 63 8.43 4.13 23.75
CA ARG A 63 9.77 4.41 23.21
C ARG A 63 9.73 5.28 21.96
N PHE A 64 8.68 5.20 21.12
CA PHE A 64 8.55 6.09 19.97
C PHE A 64 8.49 7.56 20.38
N ALA A 65 7.92 7.90 21.55
CA ALA A 65 7.89 9.28 22.03
C ALA A 65 9.30 9.87 22.22
N THR A 66 10.25 9.05 22.66
CA THR A 66 11.63 9.49 22.96
C THR A 66 12.57 9.51 21.76
N GLY A 67 12.18 8.91 20.63
CA GLY A 67 13.01 8.85 19.44
C GLY A 67 14.01 7.69 19.40
N PHE A 68 14.68 7.54 18.26
CA PHE A 68 15.72 6.55 17.99
C PHE A 68 16.88 7.20 17.21
N PRO A 69 18.14 6.89 17.56
CA PRO A 69 19.29 7.44 16.85
C PRO A 69 19.40 6.87 15.43
N ALA A 70 20.12 7.61 14.58
CA ALA A 70 20.47 7.16 13.23
C ALA A 70 21.31 5.88 13.30
N LYS A 71 21.10 4.96 12.35
CA LYS A 71 21.96 3.79 12.19
C LYS A 71 23.30 4.22 11.58
N GLN A 72 24.41 3.80 12.20
CA GLN A 72 25.72 4.05 11.64
C GLN A 72 25.86 3.44 10.23
N SER A 73 26.27 4.28 9.29
CA SER A 73 26.31 3.94 7.87
C SER A 73 27.29 4.87 7.14
N ARG A 74 27.92 4.37 6.07
CA ARG A 74 28.73 5.20 5.17
C ARG A 74 27.88 6.05 4.21
N GLN A 75 26.57 5.78 4.18
CA GLN A 75 25.60 6.47 3.33
C GLN A 75 24.94 7.58 4.17
N PRO A 76 25.10 8.86 3.81
CA PRO A 76 24.78 9.98 4.70
C PRO A 76 23.30 10.09 5.07
N ASN A 77 22.40 9.76 4.13
CA ASN A 77 20.97 10.04 4.26
C ASN A 77 20.09 8.78 4.29
N LEU A 78 20.68 7.58 4.25
CA LEU A 78 19.92 6.34 4.07
C LEU A 78 19.17 5.89 5.34
N PHE A 79 19.77 6.12 6.50
CA PHE A 79 19.21 5.71 7.81
C PHE A 79 19.16 6.90 8.77
N PRO A 80 18.31 7.91 8.50
CA PRO A 80 18.16 9.07 9.37
C PRO A 80 17.63 8.66 10.76
N PRO A 81 17.82 9.51 11.79
CA PRO A 81 17.24 9.26 13.10
C PRO A 81 15.70 9.34 13.03
N PHE A 82 15.06 8.86 14.09
CA PHE A 82 13.66 9.16 14.37
C PHE A 82 13.62 10.12 15.57
N PRO A 83 13.23 11.39 15.41
CA PRO A 83 13.36 12.39 16.48
C PRO A 83 12.50 12.13 17.72
N GLY A 84 11.41 11.37 17.56
CA GLY A 84 10.37 11.24 18.58
C GLY A 84 9.02 11.72 18.07
N VAL A 85 8.01 11.65 18.93
CA VAL A 85 6.67 12.18 18.65
C VAL A 85 6.13 12.94 19.85
N ASP A 86 5.77 14.20 19.59
CA ASP A 86 5.05 15.09 20.50
C ASP A 86 4.23 16.08 19.63
N PHE A 87 3.74 17.17 20.20
CA PHE A 87 2.94 18.18 19.48
C PHE A 87 3.75 19.11 18.56
N ASP A 88 5.08 19.13 18.69
CA ASP A 88 5.98 20.03 17.98
C ASP A 88 6.92 19.28 17.01
N SER A 89 7.20 18.00 17.27
CA SER A 89 8.16 17.18 16.52
C SER A 89 7.49 16.20 15.56
N THR A 90 8.16 15.95 14.43
CA THR A 90 7.83 14.89 13.47
C THR A 90 6.37 14.99 12.97
N PHE A 91 5.46 14.16 13.50
CA PHE A 91 4.05 14.12 13.11
C PHE A 91 3.20 15.21 13.79
N ARG A 92 3.74 15.94 14.78
CA ARG A 92 3.00 16.92 15.60
C ARG A 92 1.74 16.30 16.21
N CYS A 93 1.86 15.03 16.59
CA CYS A 93 0.79 14.16 17.03
C CYS A 93 1.33 13.15 18.04
N GLU A 94 0.63 12.99 19.15
CA GLU A 94 0.94 11.95 20.13
C GLU A 94 0.30 10.62 19.73
N PHE A 95 1.01 9.52 19.99
CA PHE A 95 0.49 8.17 19.82
C PHE A 95 0.37 7.54 21.20
N ILE A 96 -0.86 7.25 21.62
CA ILE A 96 -1.15 6.85 23.01
C ILE A 96 -1.83 5.49 23.04
N THR A 97 -1.53 4.72 24.08
CA THR A 97 -2.25 3.49 24.42
C THR A 97 -2.51 3.46 25.92
N SER A 98 -3.45 2.63 26.36
CA SER A 98 -3.85 2.50 27.76
C SER A 98 -4.49 1.13 27.99
N ASN A 99 -4.61 0.70 29.24
CA ASN A 99 -5.19 -0.61 29.58
C ASN A 99 -6.63 -0.77 29.04
N GLU A 100 -7.40 0.31 28.97
CA GLU A 100 -8.75 0.34 28.39
C GLU A 100 -8.78 0.24 26.85
N LEU A 101 -7.64 0.39 26.18
CA LEU A 101 -7.48 0.19 24.74
C LEU A 101 -6.86 -1.16 24.40
N GLN A 102 -6.52 -1.97 25.41
CA GLN A 102 -5.83 -3.24 25.26
C GLN A 102 -6.76 -4.43 25.49
N ARG A 103 -6.53 -5.50 24.74
CA ARG A 103 -7.17 -6.81 24.88
C ARG A 103 -6.13 -7.90 24.83
N VAL A 104 -6.11 -8.71 25.89
CA VAL A 104 -5.21 -9.85 26.02
C VAL A 104 -5.98 -11.12 25.73
N MET A 105 -5.51 -11.89 24.75
CA MET A 105 -5.97 -13.24 24.47
C MET A 105 -5.35 -14.20 25.51
N PRO A 106 -6.17 -14.95 26.28
CA PRO A 106 -5.65 -15.90 27.25
C PRO A 106 -4.77 -16.99 26.61
N PRO A 107 -3.65 -17.40 27.25
CA PRO A 107 -2.77 -18.45 26.70
C PRO A 107 -3.50 -19.77 26.41
N ARG A 108 -4.49 -20.14 27.25
CA ARG A 108 -5.32 -21.34 27.05
C ARG A 108 -6.17 -21.25 25.79
N GLU A 109 -6.59 -20.06 25.39
CA GLU A 109 -7.37 -19.85 24.16
C GLU A 109 -6.45 -19.92 22.94
N ILE A 110 -5.30 -19.24 22.97
CA ILE A 110 -4.29 -19.32 21.90
C ILE A 110 -3.89 -20.78 21.65
N ALA A 111 -3.60 -21.55 22.71
CA ALA A 111 -3.25 -22.96 22.59
C ALA A 111 -4.38 -23.80 21.96
N LYS A 112 -5.65 -23.53 22.34
CA LYS A 112 -6.81 -24.20 21.74
C LYS A 112 -6.94 -23.88 20.25
N LEU A 113 -6.79 -22.62 19.86
CA LEU A 113 -6.87 -22.18 18.47
C LEU A 113 -5.77 -22.83 17.62
N VAL A 114 -4.53 -22.77 18.07
CA VAL A 114 -3.35 -23.33 17.37
C VAL A 114 -3.44 -24.85 17.19
N ALA A 115 -4.11 -25.54 18.12
CA ALA A 115 -4.34 -26.98 18.09
C ALA A 115 -5.43 -27.44 17.10
N ILE A 116 -6.20 -26.51 16.50
CA ILE A 116 -7.22 -26.85 15.50
C ILE A 116 -6.55 -27.58 14.31
N PRO A 117 -7.06 -28.76 13.93
CA PRO A 117 -6.55 -29.49 12.77
C PRO A 117 -7.00 -28.79 11.48
N GLY A 118 -6.17 -28.89 10.44
CA GLY A 118 -6.43 -28.25 9.16
C GLY A 118 -5.99 -26.78 9.12
N GLN A 119 -5.47 -26.36 7.96
CA GLN A 119 -4.90 -25.03 7.80
C GLN A 119 -5.98 -23.95 7.59
N ARG A 120 -7.11 -24.34 7.01
CA ARG A 120 -8.22 -23.41 6.74
C ARG A 120 -8.99 -23.09 8.00
N GLU A 121 -9.33 -24.13 8.73
CA GLU A 121 -10.09 -24.12 9.97
C GLU A 121 -9.35 -23.32 11.04
N VAL A 122 -8.04 -23.57 11.23
CA VAL A 122 -7.22 -22.80 12.17
C VAL A 122 -7.14 -21.32 11.80
N THR A 123 -6.94 -21.00 10.52
CA THR A 123 -6.80 -19.61 10.07
C THR A 123 -8.11 -18.86 10.28
N GLN A 124 -9.25 -19.48 9.93
CA GLN A 124 -10.57 -18.90 10.12
C GLN A 124 -10.90 -18.69 11.60
N ALA A 125 -10.63 -19.68 12.46
CA ALA A 125 -10.88 -19.58 13.89
C ALA A 125 -10.01 -18.49 14.56
N ILE A 126 -8.75 -18.36 14.16
CA ILE A 126 -7.87 -17.28 14.65
C ILE A 126 -8.38 -15.92 14.18
N VAL A 127 -8.77 -15.79 12.90
CA VAL A 127 -9.32 -14.54 12.36
C VAL A 127 -10.59 -14.12 13.11
N GLU A 128 -11.48 -15.07 13.37
CA GLU A 128 -12.71 -14.84 14.13
C GLU A 128 -12.41 -14.41 15.57
N ALA A 129 -11.52 -15.12 16.27
CA ALA A 129 -11.13 -14.79 17.65
C ALA A 129 -10.55 -13.37 17.74
N ILE A 130 -9.60 -13.01 16.87
CA ILE A 130 -9.01 -11.67 16.86
C ILE A 130 -10.06 -10.61 16.48
N SER A 131 -10.91 -10.89 15.48
CA SER A 131 -11.98 -9.96 15.06
C SER A 131 -12.98 -9.70 16.18
N ASN A 132 -13.31 -10.71 16.98
CA ASN A 132 -14.18 -10.58 18.15
C ASN A 132 -13.55 -9.69 19.22
N GLU A 133 -12.26 -9.87 19.52
CA GLU A 133 -11.52 -9.00 20.44
C GLU A 133 -11.47 -7.53 19.98
N ILE A 134 -11.31 -7.30 18.67
CA ILE A 134 -11.38 -5.96 18.07
C ILE A 134 -12.80 -5.41 18.13
N GLY A 135 -13.82 -6.25 17.95
CA GLY A 135 -15.24 -5.89 18.11
C GLY A 135 -15.54 -5.39 19.51
N VAL A 136 -15.00 -6.04 20.54
CA VAL A 136 -15.13 -5.56 21.92
C VAL A 136 -14.52 -4.17 22.10
N LEU A 137 -13.37 -3.88 21.46
CA LEU A 137 -12.78 -2.53 21.49
C LEU A 137 -13.61 -1.48 20.75
N SER A 138 -14.30 -1.85 19.67
CA SER A 138 -15.12 -0.91 18.89
C SER A 138 -16.42 -0.51 19.60
N GLU A 139 -16.87 -1.31 20.57
CA GLU A 139 -18.06 -1.08 21.39
C GLU A 139 -17.78 -0.32 22.69
N ARG A 140 -16.51 -0.14 23.07
CA ARG A 140 -16.13 0.64 24.27
C ARG A 140 -16.46 2.12 24.13
N MET A 141 -16.60 2.79 25.28
CA MET A 141 -16.78 4.25 25.35
C MET A 141 -15.56 4.97 24.78
N VAL A 142 -14.35 4.55 25.16
CA VAL A 142 -13.10 5.02 24.57
C VAL A 142 -12.71 4.05 23.45
N LYS A 143 -12.90 4.49 22.21
CA LYS A 143 -12.57 3.70 21.02
C LYS A 143 -11.14 4.00 20.54
N PRO A 144 -10.37 2.99 20.11
CA PRO A 144 -9.12 3.23 19.40
C PRO A 144 -9.38 3.85 18.03
N ASP A 145 -8.44 4.64 17.54
CA ASP A 145 -8.45 5.17 16.17
C ASP A 145 -7.83 4.15 15.19
N VAL A 146 -6.86 3.38 15.67
CA VAL A 146 -6.22 2.26 14.94
C VAL A 146 -5.95 1.12 15.92
N VAL A 147 -6.13 -0.14 15.48
CA VAL A 147 -5.80 -1.32 16.30
C VAL A 147 -4.55 -2.02 15.80
N LEU A 148 -3.57 -2.17 16.68
CA LEU A 148 -2.37 -2.96 16.47
C LEU A 148 -2.64 -4.41 16.87
N VAL A 149 -2.58 -5.32 15.90
CA VAL A 149 -2.71 -6.75 16.13
C VAL A 149 -1.30 -7.31 16.37
N ALA A 150 -0.91 -7.42 17.63
CA ALA A 150 0.39 -7.88 18.08
C ALA A 150 0.41 -9.42 18.16
N LEU A 151 0.81 -10.06 17.07
CA LEU A 151 0.66 -11.50 16.88
C LEU A 151 1.64 -12.31 17.78
N PRO A 152 1.14 -13.26 18.58
CA PRO A 152 1.97 -14.27 19.24
C PRO A 152 2.70 -15.17 18.23
N VAL A 153 3.86 -15.70 18.62
CA VAL A 153 4.70 -16.55 17.75
C VAL A 153 3.93 -17.78 17.26
N GLU A 154 3.14 -18.39 18.13
CA GLU A 154 2.34 -19.58 17.85
C GLU A 154 1.29 -19.33 16.76
N ILE A 155 0.68 -18.15 16.77
CA ILE A 155 -0.27 -17.74 15.72
C ILE A 155 0.47 -17.50 14.41
N ILE A 156 1.64 -16.84 14.43
CA ILE A 156 2.45 -16.60 13.23
C ILE A 156 2.85 -17.94 12.57
N GLU A 157 3.31 -18.90 13.37
CA GLU A 157 3.72 -20.22 12.88
C GLU A 157 2.58 -20.98 12.23
N ARG A 158 1.37 -20.88 12.77
CA ARG A 158 0.21 -21.55 12.19
C ARG A 158 -0.36 -20.83 10.99
N THR A 159 -0.23 -19.50 10.86
CA THR A 159 -0.92 -18.73 9.81
C THR A 159 -0.01 -18.32 8.65
N TYR A 160 1.19 -17.81 8.92
CA TYR A 160 2.10 -17.27 7.90
C TYR A 160 3.07 -18.31 7.34
N ASN A 161 3.62 -19.17 8.19
CA ASN A 161 4.63 -20.15 7.75
C ASN A 161 4.04 -21.30 6.90
N ALA A 162 2.71 -21.42 6.85
CA ALA A 162 2.03 -22.31 5.92
C ALA A 162 2.03 -21.80 4.47
N ARG A 163 2.24 -20.48 4.24
CA ARG A 163 2.24 -19.83 2.93
C ARG A 163 3.57 -19.97 2.19
N GLU A 164 4.71 -19.95 2.90
CA GLU A 164 6.04 -20.02 2.27
C GLU A 164 6.31 -21.37 1.57
N VAL A 165 5.64 -22.47 1.97
CA VAL A 165 5.82 -23.81 1.38
C VAL A 165 5.36 -23.89 -0.09
N ALA A 166 4.55 -22.92 -0.56
CA ALA A 166 3.91 -22.96 -1.87
C ALA A 166 4.37 -21.85 -2.85
N GLY A 167 5.32 -20.98 -2.51
CA GLY A 167 5.68 -19.83 -3.35
C GLY A 167 7.18 -19.57 -3.43
N ASN A 168 7.79 -19.82 -4.59
CA ASN A 168 9.07 -19.22 -4.95
C ASN A 168 8.85 -17.73 -5.28
N GLU A 169 9.78 -16.87 -4.85
CA GLU A 169 9.71 -15.40 -4.97
C GLU A 169 9.76 -14.84 -6.42
N ASP A 170 9.79 -15.71 -7.44
CA ASP A 170 9.98 -15.35 -8.86
C ASP A 170 8.81 -15.77 -9.80
N GLU A 171 7.71 -16.33 -9.29
CA GLU A 171 6.57 -16.65 -10.15
C GLU A 171 5.72 -15.41 -10.47
N ASP A 172 5.49 -15.17 -11.77
CA ASP A 172 4.56 -14.16 -12.26
C ASP A 172 3.19 -14.34 -11.58
N GLU A 173 2.83 -13.38 -10.73
CA GLU A 173 1.73 -13.37 -9.75
C GLU A 173 0.31 -13.50 -10.34
N THR A 174 0.16 -13.79 -11.63
CA THR A 174 -1.14 -14.12 -12.25
C THR A 174 -1.67 -15.51 -11.88
N ALA A 175 -0.88 -16.34 -11.19
CA ALA A 175 -1.22 -17.73 -10.88
C ALA A 175 -1.08 -18.12 -9.39
N ALA A 176 -1.38 -17.22 -8.44
CA ALA A 176 -1.46 -17.62 -7.03
C ALA A 176 -2.63 -18.59 -6.81
N GLY A 177 -2.32 -19.89 -6.66
CA GLY A 177 -3.24 -20.91 -6.15
C GLY A 177 -3.68 -20.67 -4.69
N PRO A 178 -4.54 -21.54 -4.13
CA PRO A 178 -5.45 -21.29 -3.00
C PRO A 178 -4.79 -21.30 -1.60
N ALA A 179 -3.58 -20.75 -1.46
CA ALA A 179 -3.02 -20.49 -0.13
C ALA A 179 -3.83 -19.38 0.55
N LEU A 180 -4.36 -19.67 1.75
CA LEU A 180 -5.13 -18.70 2.52
C LEU A 180 -4.22 -17.55 2.97
N ASP A 181 -4.66 -16.32 2.70
CA ASP A 181 -4.00 -15.11 3.12
C ASP A 181 -4.62 -14.58 4.41
N PHE A 182 -4.02 -14.96 5.54
CA PHE A 182 -4.44 -14.53 6.87
C PHE A 182 -4.62 -13.01 7.00
N ARG A 183 -3.72 -12.20 6.41
CA ARG A 183 -3.81 -10.74 6.47
C ARG A 183 -5.06 -10.23 5.76
N GLY A 184 -5.29 -10.72 4.53
CA GLY A 184 -6.49 -10.39 3.76
C GLY A 184 -7.76 -10.78 4.49
N MET A 185 -7.81 -12.00 5.03
CA MET A 185 -8.96 -12.52 5.80
C MET A 185 -9.25 -11.67 7.03
N LEU A 186 -8.23 -11.35 7.84
CA LEU A 186 -8.41 -10.57 9.06
C LEU A 186 -8.91 -9.15 8.76
N LYS A 187 -8.35 -8.50 7.73
CA LYS A 187 -8.79 -7.18 7.28
C LYS A 187 -10.23 -7.19 6.78
N ALA A 188 -10.61 -8.19 6.00
CA ALA A 188 -11.98 -8.35 5.52
C ALA A 188 -12.98 -8.54 6.68
N ALA A 189 -12.63 -9.40 7.65
CA ALA A 189 -13.46 -9.66 8.82
C ALA A 189 -13.64 -8.42 9.72
N CYS A 190 -12.60 -7.58 9.85
CA CYS A 190 -12.64 -6.36 10.65
C CYS A 190 -13.27 -5.17 9.92
N MET A 191 -13.51 -5.25 8.61
CA MET A 191 -13.99 -4.13 7.81
C MET A 191 -15.33 -3.57 8.30
N ARG A 192 -16.24 -4.45 8.76
CA ARG A 192 -17.54 -4.09 9.36
C ARG A 192 -17.42 -3.26 10.63
N LEU A 193 -16.29 -3.35 11.34
CA LEU A 193 -16.06 -2.66 12.60
C LEU A 193 -15.65 -1.20 12.39
N ARG A 194 -15.36 -0.79 11.14
CA ARG A 194 -14.89 0.55 10.79
C ARG A 194 -13.65 1.00 11.57
N LEU A 195 -12.85 0.04 12.05
CA LEU A 195 -11.54 0.26 12.68
C LEU A 195 -10.41 -0.25 11.77
N PRO A 196 -9.50 0.62 11.33
CA PRO A 196 -8.30 0.21 10.64
C PRO A 196 -7.40 -0.64 11.55
N ILE A 197 -6.82 -1.70 11.00
CA ILE A 197 -5.91 -2.59 11.72
C ILE A 197 -4.50 -2.57 11.13
N GLN A 198 -3.51 -2.77 11.97
CA GLN A 198 -2.10 -2.93 11.59
C GLN A 198 -1.52 -4.15 12.29
N LEU A 199 -1.01 -5.11 11.52
CA LEU A 199 -0.39 -6.31 12.08
C LEU A 199 1.05 -6.01 12.49
N LEU A 200 1.45 -6.55 13.64
CA LEU A 200 2.77 -6.37 14.22
C LEU A 200 3.30 -7.72 14.71
N TRP A 201 4.59 -7.97 14.47
CA TRP A 201 5.25 -9.21 14.87
C TRP A 201 6.14 -8.95 16.08
N PRO A 202 6.43 -9.95 16.94
CA PRO A 202 7.25 -9.75 18.15
C PRO A 202 8.65 -9.18 17.84
N THR A 203 9.22 -9.60 16.71
CA THR A 203 10.49 -9.08 16.16
C THR A 203 10.53 -7.56 15.97
N THR A 204 9.38 -6.90 15.92
CA THR A 204 9.26 -5.44 15.74
C THR A 204 9.56 -4.68 17.04
N PHE A 205 9.16 -5.19 18.21
CA PHE A 205 9.47 -4.57 19.49
C PHE A 205 10.72 -5.17 20.15
N ASP A 206 11.03 -6.43 19.85
CA ASP A 206 12.23 -7.12 20.34
C ASP A 206 12.85 -7.97 19.23
N PRO A 207 14.03 -7.60 18.70
CA PRO A 207 14.67 -8.33 17.62
C PRO A 207 15.21 -9.72 18.02
N THR A 208 15.21 -10.08 19.31
CA THR A 208 15.74 -11.36 19.79
C THR A 208 14.78 -12.53 19.58
N TYR A 209 13.48 -12.27 19.36
CA TYR A 209 12.50 -13.32 19.07
C TYR A 209 12.92 -14.16 17.86
N ARG A 210 12.88 -15.48 18.04
CA ARG A 210 13.13 -16.45 16.98
C ARG A 210 11.80 -16.95 16.44
N ILE A 211 11.53 -16.66 15.18
CA ILE A 211 10.35 -17.16 14.47
C ILE A 211 10.85 -18.20 13.49
N PRO A 212 10.67 -19.50 13.77
CA PRO A 212 11.17 -20.56 12.90
C PRO A 212 10.47 -20.48 11.54
N ARG A 213 11.23 -20.40 10.45
CA ARG A 213 10.71 -20.52 9.07
C ARG A 213 10.79 -21.97 8.64
N LYS A 214 9.70 -22.55 8.13
CA LYS A 214 9.64 -23.98 7.74
C LYS A 214 10.58 -24.36 6.57
N LEU A 215 11.09 -23.39 5.81
CA LEU A 215 11.85 -23.63 4.58
C LEU A 215 13.36 -23.37 4.64
N LYS A 216 13.87 -22.64 5.64
CA LYS A 216 15.31 -22.37 5.78
C LYS A 216 15.69 -22.23 7.25
N GLU A 217 16.35 -23.26 7.78
CA GLU A 217 16.95 -23.29 9.14
C GLU A 217 17.93 -22.13 9.40
N SER A 218 18.45 -21.46 8.36
CA SER A 218 19.45 -20.38 8.45
C SER A 218 18.93 -18.98 8.11
N SER A 219 17.64 -18.80 7.82
CA SER A 219 17.06 -17.51 7.43
C SER A 219 16.45 -16.81 8.65
N GLU A 220 17.26 -16.30 9.56
CA GLU A 220 16.76 -15.34 10.56
C GLU A 220 16.16 -14.12 9.84
N ARG A 221 14.95 -13.70 10.23
CA ARG A 221 14.35 -12.46 9.73
C ARG A 221 15.26 -11.31 10.12
N ARG A 222 15.93 -10.68 9.14
CA ARG A 222 16.67 -9.44 9.38
C ARG A 222 15.67 -8.32 9.61
N THR A 223 15.46 -7.99 10.88
CA THR A 223 14.65 -6.85 11.28
C THR A 223 15.32 -5.54 10.84
N GLN A 224 14.50 -4.57 10.43
CA GLN A 224 14.96 -3.21 10.15
C GLN A 224 15.52 -2.56 11.43
N ASP A 225 16.30 -1.49 11.29
CA ASP A 225 16.73 -0.74 12.46
C ASP A 225 15.54 -0.07 13.17
N PRO A 226 15.63 0.22 14.48
CA PRO A 226 14.53 0.78 15.25
C PRO A 226 13.98 2.10 14.71
N ALA A 227 14.83 2.99 14.18
CA ALA A 227 14.38 4.26 13.61
C ALA A 227 13.54 4.02 12.34
N THR A 228 13.98 3.12 11.46
CA THR A 228 13.20 2.73 10.28
C THR A 228 11.86 2.06 10.65
N ILE A 229 11.82 1.25 11.72
CA ILE A 229 10.57 0.69 12.24
C ILE A 229 9.62 1.81 12.67
N ALA A 230 10.12 2.76 13.47
CA ALA A 230 9.34 3.90 13.94
C ALA A 230 8.75 4.71 12.78
N TRP A 231 9.59 5.06 11.80
CA TRP A 231 9.18 5.76 10.59
C TRP A 231 8.05 5.04 9.86
N ASN A 232 8.19 3.74 9.61
CA ASN A 232 7.20 2.99 8.84
C ASN A 232 5.90 2.79 9.61
N LEU A 233 5.99 2.37 10.87
CA LEU A 233 4.82 2.05 11.69
C LEU A 233 3.99 3.30 11.97
N LEU A 234 4.63 4.41 12.38
CA LEU A 234 3.91 5.63 12.72
C LEU A 234 3.36 6.36 11.50
N THR A 235 4.02 6.28 10.35
CA THR A 235 3.46 6.78 9.09
C THR A 235 2.16 6.04 8.73
N ALA A 236 2.20 4.70 8.80
CA ALA A 236 1.04 3.87 8.46
C ALA A 236 -0.12 4.10 9.44
N THR A 237 0.15 4.21 10.73
CA THR A 237 -0.88 4.49 11.73
C THR A 237 -1.43 5.92 11.63
N TYR A 238 -0.59 6.92 11.34
CA TYR A 238 -1.03 8.31 11.11
C TYR A 238 -2.02 8.38 9.95
N TYR A 239 -1.70 7.75 8.81
CA TYR A 239 -2.60 7.68 7.67
C TYR A 239 -3.91 6.95 7.98
N LYS A 240 -3.82 5.82 8.71
CA LYS A 240 -4.99 5.04 9.12
C LYS A 240 -5.91 5.81 10.06
N ALA A 241 -5.36 6.63 10.94
CA ALA A 241 -6.12 7.46 11.87
C ALA A 241 -6.81 8.66 11.21
N GLY A 242 -6.57 8.91 9.92
CA GLY A 242 -7.18 10.01 9.20
C GLY A 242 -6.21 11.04 8.63
N GLY A 243 -4.95 11.02 9.08
CA GLY A 243 -3.98 12.04 8.71
C GLY A 243 -3.44 11.88 7.30
N LEU A 244 -2.94 12.99 6.75
CA LEU A 244 -2.31 13.06 5.43
C LEU A 244 -0.84 13.50 5.62
N PRO A 245 0.11 12.56 5.70
CA PRO A 245 1.48 12.90 6.06
C PRO A 245 2.23 13.63 4.93
N TRP A 246 1.92 13.33 3.67
CA TRP A 246 2.43 14.06 2.50
C TRP A 246 1.53 13.85 1.28
N ARG A 247 1.70 14.71 0.28
CA ARG A 247 1.12 14.55 -1.06
C ARG A 247 2.14 14.81 -2.17
N LEU A 248 1.75 14.58 -3.42
CA LEU A 248 2.56 14.98 -4.57
C LEU A 248 2.67 16.50 -4.64
N ALA A 249 3.88 17.02 -4.89
CA ALA A 249 4.05 18.44 -5.16
C ALA A 249 3.38 18.78 -6.50
N ARG A 250 2.43 19.73 -6.46
CA ARG A 250 1.62 20.09 -7.64
C ARG A 250 2.19 21.31 -8.36
N ASP A 251 2.18 21.28 -9.69
CA ASP A 251 2.29 22.48 -10.51
C ASP A 251 0.88 22.97 -10.84
N ALA A 252 0.57 24.24 -10.54
CA ALA A 252 -0.75 24.80 -10.75
C ALA A 252 -1.18 24.80 -12.24
N ARG A 253 -0.23 24.71 -13.18
CA ARG A 253 -0.47 24.63 -14.62
C ARG A 253 -0.92 23.25 -15.09
N GLN A 254 -0.73 22.21 -14.28
CA GLN A 254 -1.13 20.86 -14.64
C GLN A 254 -2.65 20.67 -14.54
N LEU A 255 -3.17 19.86 -15.46
CA LEU A 255 -4.57 19.47 -15.48
C LEU A 255 -4.94 18.74 -14.20
N ARG A 256 -6.16 18.99 -13.71
CA ARG A 256 -6.75 18.22 -12.61
C ARG A 256 -6.94 16.78 -13.08
N THR A 257 -6.16 15.87 -12.52
CA THR A 257 -6.07 14.49 -13.00
C THR A 257 -6.60 13.51 -11.96
N SER A 258 -7.41 12.55 -12.40
CA SER A 258 -7.84 11.40 -11.61
C SER A 258 -7.05 10.17 -12.01
N PHE A 259 -6.26 9.61 -11.08
CA PHE A 259 -5.50 8.38 -11.32
C PHE A 259 -6.30 7.18 -10.83
N VAL A 260 -6.54 6.20 -11.70
CA VAL A 260 -7.31 5.01 -11.38
C VAL A 260 -6.45 3.77 -11.59
N GLY A 261 -6.26 2.98 -10.54
CA GLY A 261 -5.72 1.62 -10.62
C GLY A 261 -6.84 0.62 -10.91
N LEU A 262 -6.59 -0.34 -11.79
CA LEU A 262 -7.51 -1.44 -12.07
C LEU A 262 -6.88 -2.77 -11.62
N SER A 263 -7.65 -3.58 -10.89
CA SER A 263 -7.27 -4.96 -10.56
C SER A 263 -8.45 -5.91 -10.59
N PHE A 264 -8.10 -7.19 -10.66
CA PHE A 264 -9.03 -8.31 -10.71
C PHE A 264 -8.60 -9.32 -9.66
N TYR A 265 -9.57 -9.88 -8.94
CA TYR A 265 -9.32 -10.95 -7.97
C TYR A 265 -10.34 -12.08 -8.16
N LYS A 266 -9.93 -13.31 -7.84
CA LYS A 266 -10.81 -14.48 -7.80
C LYS A 266 -11.43 -14.62 -6.41
N SER A 267 -12.70 -15.02 -6.33
CA SER A 267 -13.32 -15.43 -5.07
C SER A 267 -12.65 -16.69 -4.50
N VAL A 268 -12.72 -16.86 -3.19
CA VAL A 268 -12.14 -18.03 -2.48
C VAL A 268 -12.92 -19.31 -2.78
N ASP A 269 -14.20 -19.20 -3.11
CA ASP A 269 -15.09 -20.35 -3.34
C ASP A 269 -14.88 -21.02 -4.70
N GLY A 270 -13.90 -20.58 -5.49
CA GLY A 270 -13.45 -21.27 -6.70
C GLY A 270 -14.37 -21.12 -7.91
N ASP A 271 -15.57 -20.56 -7.75
CA ASP A 271 -16.36 -20.08 -8.88
C ASP A 271 -15.53 -19.03 -9.62
N HIS A 272 -15.33 -19.25 -10.93
CA HIS A 272 -14.49 -18.47 -11.85
C HIS A 272 -14.92 -16.99 -12.01
N VAL A 273 -15.69 -16.45 -11.07
CA VAL A 273 -16.12 -15.06 -11.05
C VAL A 273 -14.96 -14.22 -10.52
N HIS A 274 -14.17 -13.70 -11.46
CA HIS A 274 -13.28 -12.60 -11.14
C HIS A 274 -14.11 -11.33 -10.95
N THR A 275 -13.89 -10.65 -9.82
CA THR A 275 -14.48 -9.34 -9.58
C THR A 275 -13.45 -8.27 -9.90
N SER A 276 -13.86 -7.24 -10.63
CA SER A 276 -13.04 -6.08 -10.92
C SER A 276 -13.10 -5.06 -9.78
N THR A 277 -12.03 -4.30 -9.60
CA THR A 277 -12.00 -3.18 -8.66
C THR A 277 -11.24 -2.02 -9.26
N ALA A 278 -11.74 -0.82 -8.99
CA ALA A 278 -11.07 0.43 -9.31
C ALA A 278 -10.63 1.12 -8.02
N GLN A 279 -9.41 1.65 -8.03
CA GLN A 279 -8.89 2.46 -6.93
C GLN A 279 -8.55 3.83 -7.48
N MET A 280 -9.35 4.81 -7.08
CA MET A 280 -9.15 6.19 -7.47
C MET A 280 -8.25 6.88 -6.46
N PHE A 281 -7.22 7.55 -6.96
CA PHE A 281 -6.33 8.41 -6.20
C PHE A 281 -6.41 9.81 -6.78
N ASP A 282 -6.75 10.76 -5.91
CA ASP A 282 -6.74 12.17 -6.26
C ASP A 282 -5.40 12.83 -5.90
N GLU A 283 -5.27 14.11 -6.25
CA GLU A 283 -4.09 14.92 -5.96
C GLU A 283 -3.88 15.18 -4.45
N ARG A 284 -4.88 14.93 -3.61
CA ARG A 284 -4.80 15.07 -2.14
C ARG A 284 -4.23 13.82 -1.49
N GLY A 285 -4.10 12.72 -2.23
CA GLY A 285 -3.65 11.44 -1.70
C GLY A 285 -4.76 10.64 -1.03
N GLU A 286 -6.02 11.01 -1.25
CA GLU A 286 -7.13 10.19 -0.79
C GLU A 286 -7.34 9.05 -1.78
N GLY A 287 -7.09 7.83 -1.30
CA GLY A 287 -7.38 6.60 -2.04
C GLY A 287 -8.80 6.13 -1.74
N LEU A 288 -9.62 6.02 -2.77
CA LEU A 288 -10.98 5.49 -2.68
C LEU A 288 -11.15 4.22 -3.48
N ILE A 289 -11.85 3.26 -2.88
CA ILE A 289 -12.03 1.92 -3.41
C ILE A 289 -13.45 1.75 -3.93
N LEU A 290 -13.55 1.30 -5.18
CA LEU A 290 -14.79 0.98 -5.85
C LEU A 290 -14.77 -0.47 -6.30
N ARG A 291 -15.82 -1.20 -5.94
CA ARG A 291 -16.07 -2.54 -6.48
C ARG A 291 -16.73 -2.38 -7.85
N GLY A 292 -16.20 -3.09 -8.84
CA GLY A 292 -16.74 -3.13 -10.19
C GLY A 292 -17.55 -4.38 -10.48
N GLY A 293 -17.92 -4.53 -11.74
CA GLY A 293 -18.67 -5.67 -12.25
C GLY A 293 -17.85 -6.96 -12.39
N ARG A 294 -18.53 -8.00 -12.89
CA ARG A 294 -17.93 -9.31 -13.16
C ARG A 294 -17.03 -9.20 -14.40
N MET A 295 -15.90 -9.90 -14.38
CA MET A 295 -14.98 -9.96 -15.52
C MET A 295 -15.34 -11.11 -16.46
N VAL A 296 -14.90 -10.98 -17.72
CA VAL A 296 -14.84 -12.05 -18.71
C VAL A 296 -13.38 -12.42 -18.96
N GLU A 297 -13.07 -13.72 -18.90
CA GLU A 297 -11.75 -14.21 -19.27
C GLU A 297 -11.62 -14.19 -20.79
N SER A 298 -10.62 -13.47 -21.30
CA SER A 298 -10.42 -13.37 -22.75
C SER A 298 -9.90 -14.69 -23.32
N GLU A 299 -10.49 -15.15 -24.42
CA GLU A 299 -10.01 -16.34 -25.14
C GLU A 299 -8.64 -16.11 -25.79
N GLU A 300 -8.27 -14.85 -26.09
CA GLU A 300 -7.04 -14.51 -26.83
C GLU A 300 -5.79 -14.58 -25.94
N ASP A 301 -5.85 -14.02 -24.73
CA ASP A 301 -4.68 -13.89 -23.85
C ASP A 301 -4.85 -14.60 -22.49
N ARG A 302 -6.02 -15.22 -22.25
CA ARG A 302 -6.40 -15.88 -21.00
C ARG A 302 -6.24 -14.97 -19.79
N LYS A 303 -6.49 -13.68 -19.97
CA LYS A 303 -6.44 -12.69 -18.88
C LYS A 303 -7.81 -12.13 -18.53
N PRO A 304 -7.93 -11.54 -17.32
CA PRO A 304 -9.09 -10.78 -16.90
C PRO A 304 -9.32 -9.51 -17.73
N HIS A 305 -10.52 -9.40 -18.30
CA HIS A 305 -11.03 -8.18 -18.93
C HIS A 305 -12.46 -7.85 -18.50
N LEU A 306 -12.83 -6.59 -18.60
CA LEU A 306 -14.21 -6.16 -18.36
C LEU A 306 -15.03 -6.27 -19.65
N THR A 307 -16.33 -6.47 -19.50
CA THR A 307 -17.26 -6.19 -20.59
C THR A 307 -17.32 -4.69 -20.86
N ASP A 308 -17.80 -4.29 -22.03
CA ASP A 308 -18.03 -2.88 -22.38
C ASP A 308 -18.87 -2.17 -21.32
N THR A 309 -19.99 -2.79 -20.92
CA THR A 309 -20.89 -2.27 -19.91
C THR A 309 -20.19 -2.13 -18.55
N ASP A 310 -19.49 -3.16 -18.09
CA ASP A 310 -18.83 -3.13 -16.77
C ASP A 310 -17.68 -2.11 -16.73
N ALA A 311 -16.92 -1.98 -17.83
CA ALA A 311 -15.87 -0.97 -17.96
C ALA A 311 -16.46 0.45 -17.90
N TYR A 312 -17.55 0.69 -18.65
CA TYR A 312 -18.29 1.94 -18.62
C TYR A 312 -18.80 2.28 -17.21
N GLU A 313 -19.48 1.34 -16.56
CA GLU A 313 -20.03 1.57 -15.21
C GLU A 313 -18.95 1.80 -14.16
N LEU A 314 -17.86 1.04 -14.22
CA LEU A 314 -16.74 1.17 -13.29
C LEU A 314 -16.13 2.58 -13.35
N LEU A 315 -15.82 3.07 -14.55
CA LEU A 315 -15.24 4.40 -14.71
C LEU A 315 -16.25 5.51 -14.44
N ARG A 316 -17.51 5.38 -14.90
CA ARG A 316 -18.59 6.33 -14.59
C ARG A 316 -18.76 6.52 -13.08
N ASN A 317 -18.77 5.42 -12.33
CA ASN A 317 -18.89 5.47 -10.88
C ASN A 317 -17.64 6.10 -10.23
N SER A 318 -16.44 5.80 -10.73
CA SER A 318 -15.19 6.45 -10.28
C SER A 318 -15.20 7.95 -10.50
N LEU A 319 -15.64 8.41 -11.67
CA LEU A 319 -15.77 9.83 -11.96
C LEU A 319 -16.82 10.49 -11.06
N LYS A 320 -17.96 9.83 -10.82
CA LYS A 320 -19.01 10.36 -9.95
C LYS A 320 -18.47 10.62 -8.55
N VAL A 321 -17.73 9.66 -7.98
CA VAL A 321 -17.10 9.83 -6.67
C VAL A 321 -16.11 10.99 -6.66
N PHE A 322 -15.30 11.14 -7.72
CA PHE A 322 -14.42 12.30 -7.86
C PHE A 322 -15.21 13.62 -7.80
N ARG A 323 -16.30 13.72 -8.55
CA ARG A 323 -17.16 14.92 -8.54
C ARG A 323 -17.81 15.15 -7.18
N ASP A 324 -18.30 14.11 -6.52
CA ASP A 324 -18.95 14.22 -5.21
C ASP A 324 -17.97 14.77 -4.15
N GLN A 325 -16.67 14.49 -4.27
CA GLN A 325 -15.63 15.02 -3.38
C GLN A 325 -15.12 16.42 -3.77
N HIS A 326 -14.89 16.67 -5.05
CA HIS A 326 -14.22 17.90 -5.51
C HIS A 326 -15.19 18.98 -6.01
N GLY A 327 -16.46 18.64 -6.22
CA GLY A 327 -17.48 19.52 -6.79
C GLY A 327 -17.34 19.76 -8.30
N HIS A 328 -16.35 19.16 -8.96
CA HIS A 328 -16.10 19.27 -10.40
C HIS A 328 -15.60 17.95 -10.99
N TRP A 329 -15.70 17.78 -12.31
CA TRP A 329 -15.11 16.64 -13.03
C TRP A 329 -13.59 16.82 -13.19
N PRO A 330 -12.81 15.73 -13.34
CA PRO A 330 -11.40 15.85 -13.67
C PRO A 330 -11.24 16.33 -15.12
N ALA A 331 -10.18 17.08 -15.41
CA ALA A 331 -9.83 17.46 -16.78
C ALA A 331 -9.10 16.33 -17.52
N ARG A 332 -8.55 15.35 -16.78
CA ARG A 332 -7.81 14.22 -17.32
C ARG A 332 -8.00 12.97 -16.48
N VAL A 333 -8.09 11.82 -17.14
CA VAL A 333 -8.17 10.50 -16.49
C VAL A 333 -6.98 9.64 -16.87
N VAL A 334 -6.34 9.00 -15.89
CA VAL A 334 -5.23 8.07 -16.14
C VAL A 334 -5.60 6.70 -15.58
N LEU A 335 -5.71 5.70 -16.43
CA LEU A 335 -5.98 4.31 -16.04
C LEU A 335 -4.68 3.50 -16.04
N HIS A 336 -4.40 2.84 -14.93
CA HIS A 336 -3.26 1.94 -14.77
C HIS A 336 -3.74 0.49 -14.62
N LYS A 337 -3.26 -0.40 -15.49
CA LYS A 337 -3.58 -1.84 -15.48
C LYS A 337 -2.30 -2.67 -15.63
N THR A 338 -2.27 -3.90 -15.09
CA THR A 338 -1.14 -4.83 -15.22
C THR A 338 -1.23 -5.76 -16.43
N SER A 339 -2.35 -5.74 -17.15
CA SER A 339 -2.57 -6.39 -18.44
C SER A 339 -2.95 -5.36 -19.49
N ARG A 340 -2.96 -5.80 -20.75
CA ARG A 340 -3.42 -4.98 -21.89
C ARG A 340 -4.91 -4.61 -21.68
N PHE A 341 -5.32 -3.49 -22.25
CA PHE A 341 -6.73 -3.13 -22.43
C PHE A 341 -7.26 -3.80 -23.72
N ASP A 342 -8.36 -4.54 -23.62
CA ASP A 342 -9.03 -5.09 -24.80
C ASP A 342 -9.99 -4.07 -25.43
N GLN A 343 -10.60 -4.43 -26.56
CA GLN A 343 -11.48 -3.50 -27.27
C GLN A 343 -12.74 -3.15 -26.48
N ASN A 344 -13.29 -4.11 -25.72
CA ASN A 344 -14.48 -3.88 -24.89
C ASN A 344 -14.19 -2.88 -23.77
N GLU A 345 -13.07 -3.06 -23.06
CA GLU A 345 -12.61 -2.13 -22.04
C GLU A 345 -12.39 -0.73 -22.61
N LEU A 346 -11.71 -0.62 -23.75
CA LEU A 346 -11.45 0.66 -24.41
C LEU A 346 -12.78 1.36 -24.75
N ASN A 347 -13.72 0.66 -25.37
CA ASN A 347 -15.02 1.23 -25.74
C ASN A 347 -15.81 1.71 -24.50
N GLY A 348 -15.91 0.87 -23.46
CA GLY A 348 -16.62 1.22 -22.23
C GLY A 348 -16.00 2.41 -21.50
N PHE A 349 -14.66 2.43 -21.37
CA PHE A 349 -13.96 3.55 -20.75
C PHE A 349 -14.10 4.84 -21.56
N HIS A 350 -13.93 4.79 -22.89
CA HIS A 350 -14.14 5.97 -23.73
C HIS A 350 -15.57 6.51 -23.62
N LYS A 351 -16.57 5.64 -23.63
CA LYS A 351 -17.97 6.04 -23.44
C LYS A 351 -18.19 6.81 -22.13
N ALA A 352 -17.57 6.39 -21.03
CA ALA A 352 -17.70 7.08 -19.74
C ALA A 352 -16.98 8.44 -19.71
N ILE A 353 -15.88 8.56 -20.45
CA ILE A 353 -15.09 9.80 -20.61
C ILE A 353 -15.86 10.80 -21.48
N ASP A 354 -16.38 10.33 -22.62
CA ASP A 354 -17.14 11.13 -23.59
C ASP A 354 -18.46 11.65 -23.00
N GLU A 355 -19.17 10.84 -22.19
CA GLU A 355 -20.41 11.27 -21.50
C GLU A 355 -20.20 12.41 -20.49
N ARG A 356 -18.94 12.71 -20.15
CA ARG A 356 -18.57 13.75 -19.19
C ARG A 356 -17.70 14.85 -19.79
N ASP A 357 -17.55 14.85 -21.12
CA ASP A 357 -16.76 15.83 -21.86
C ASP A 357 -15.34 15.98 -21.29
N ILE A 358 -14.70 14.85 -20.93
CA ILE A 358 -13.32 14.85 -20.42
C ILE A 358 -12.36 14.80 -21.61
N ASP A 359 -11.57 15.86 -21.79
CA ASP A 359 -10.74 16.06 -22.99
C ASP A 359 -9.53 15.10 -23.09
N TYR A 360 -9.01 14.60 -21.97
CA TYR A 360 -7.75 13.86 -21.94
C TYR A 360 -7.84 12.53 -21.19
N ALA A 361 -7.28 11.48 -21.80
CA ALA A 361 -7.21 10.16 -21.20
C ALA A 361 -5.88 9.45 -21.52
N ASP A 362 -5.27 8.83 -20.51
CA ASP A 362 -4.11 7.96 -20.69
C ASP A 362 -4.41 6.56 -20.17
N PHE A 363 -4.23 5.56 -21.02
CA PHE A 363 -4.42 4.15 -20.66
C PHE A 363 -3.07 3.45 -20.67
N VAL A 364 -2.55 3.16 -19.48
CA VAL A 364 -1.18 2.71 -19.28
C VAL A 364 -1.17 1.27 -18.79
N TRP A 365 -0.65 0.38 -19.63
CA TRP A 365 -0.35 -0.98 -19.27
C TRP A 365 1.08 -1.06 -18.70
N VAL A 366 1.17 -1.47 -17.43
CA VAL A 366 2.41 -1.48 -16.63
C VAL A 366 2.81 -2.89 -16.24
N GLN A 367 4.04 -3.30 -16.56
CA GLN A 367 4.62 -4.58 -16.13
C GLN A 367 6.09 -4.45 -15.76
N LYS A 368 6.61 -5.37 -14.94
CA LYS A 368 8.06 -5.46 -14.74
C LYS A 368 8.72 -6.01 -16.00
N SER A 369 9.67 -5.29 -16.56
CA SER A 369 10.42 -5.76 -17.72
C SER A 369 11.42 -6.86 -17.35
N MET A 370 11.68 -7.76 -18.30
CA MET A 370 12.84 -8.66 -18.26
C MET A 370 14.08 -8.02 -18.87
N THR A 371 13.89 -7.02 -19.75
CA THR A 371 14.96 -6.20 -20.31
C THR A 371 15.48 -5.22 -19.28
N ARG A 372 16.81 -5.18 -19.12
CA ARG A 372 17.51 -4.29 -18.18
C ARG A 372 18.58 -3.50 -18.92
N LEU A 373 18.71 -2.23 -18.58
CA LEU A 373 19.84 -1.39 -18.94
C LEU A 373 21.03 -1.68 -18.03
N TYR A 374 22.21 -1.56 -18.62
CA TYR A 374 23.48 -1.67 -17.92
C TYR A 374 24.16 -0.30 -17.86
N ARG A 375 24.77 0.01 -16.72
CA ARG A 375 25.55 1.23 -16.49
C ARG A 375 26.96 0.81 -16.10
N LEU A 376 27.98 1.46 -16.66
CA LEU A 376 29.37 1.25 -16.25
C LEU A 376 29.56 1.60 -14.76
N GLY A 377 30.26 0.73 -14.04
CA GLY A 377 30.53 0.87 -12.60
C GLY A 377 29.81 -0.18 -11.75
N ILE A 378 29.85 0.01 -10.43
CA ILE A 378 29.28 -0.92 -9.45
C ILE A 378 27.78 -0.72 -9.20
N TYR A 379 27.24 0.41 -9.62
CA TYR A 379 25.89 0.85 -9.31
C TYR A 379 24.95 0.65 -10.50
N PRO A 380 23.70 0.19 -10.28
CA PRO A 380 22.73 0.07 -11.36
C PRO A 380 22.36 1.44 -11.96
N PRO A 381 21.61 1.47 -13.07
CA PRO A 381 21.02 2.70 -13.60
C PRO A 381 20.35 3.54 -12.52
N LEU A 382 20.37 4.87 -12.69
CA LEU A 382 19.75 5.79 -11.74
C LEU A 382 18.23 5.58 -11.72
N ARG A 383 17.62 5.70 -10.54
CA ARG A 383 16.17 5.86 -10.44
C ARG A 383 15.78 7.13 -11.24
N GLY A 384 14.73 7.04 -12.05
CA GLY A 384 14.35 8.08 -13.02
C GLY A 384 14.94 7.88 -14.42
N THR A 385 15.79 6.86 -14.65
CA THR A 385 16.24 6.53 -16.00
C THR A 385 15.06 6.06 -16.88
N LEU A 386 14.82 6.75 -17.99
CA LEU A 386 13.76 6.48 -18.96
C LEU A 386 14.37 6.15 -20.33
N LEU A 387 14.16 4.92 -20.83
CA LEU A 387 14.46 4.55 -22.20
C LEU A 387 13.16 4.47 -23.00
N ARG A 388 12.93 5.43 -23.89
CA ARG A 388 11.80 5.42 -24.82
C ARG A 388 12.16 4.61 -26.06
N PHE A 389 11.35 3.60 -26.37
CA PHE A 389 11.46 2.86 -27.62
C PHE A 389 10.77 3.62 -28.75
N ASP A 390 9.55 4.08 -28.48
CA ASP A 390 8.66 4.78 -29.41
C ASP A 390 7.88 5.92 -28.70
N LYS A 391 6.81 6.41 -29.31
CA LYS A 391 5.89 7.43 -28.79
C LYS A 391 5.06 6.94 -27.61
N ASP A 392 4.79 5.63 -27.52
CA ASP A 392 3.85 5.00 -26.59
C ASP A 392 4.48 3.87 -25.74
N GLN A 393 5.77 3.56 -25.96
CA GLN A 393 6.47 2.49 -25.25
C GLN A 393 7.79 2.95 -24.64
N ALA A 394 8.01 2.63 -23.35
CA ALA A 394 9.25 2.93 -22.65
C ALA A 394 9.58 1.96 -21.51
N LEU A 395 10.86 1.90 -21.14
CA LEU A 395 11.33 1.39 -19.85
C LEU A 395 11.57 2.54 -18.88
N LEU A 396 10.99 2.47 -17.69
CA LEU A 396 11.20 3.40 -16.60
C LEU A 396 11.84 2.70 -15.39
N TYR A 397 13.01 3.16 -14.97
CA TYR A 397 13.64 2.73 -13.73
C TYR A 397 13.02 3.46 -12.53
N THR A 398 12.00 2.87 -11.93
CA THR A 398 11.46 3.32 -10.64
C THR A 398 12.36 2.86 -9.47
N ARG A 399 13.11 1.78 -9.64
CA ARG A 399 14.19 1.38 -8.72
C ARG A 399 15.53 1.52 -9.40
N GLY A 400 16.52 1.96 -8.65
CA GLY A 400 17.84 2.24 -9.19
C GLY A 400 18.68 3.00 -8.18
N SER A 401 19.88 3.35 -8.60
CA SER A 401 20.77 4.15 -7.76
C SER A 401 20.12 5.50 -7.44
N VAL A 402 20.12 5.87 -6.17
CA VAL A 402 19.51 7.09 -5.66
C VAL A 402 20.62 8.08 -5.31
N GLU A 403 20.65 9.21 -6.00
CA GLU A 403 21.67 10.25 -5.79
C GLU A 403 21.64 10.79 -4.36
N PHE A 404 20.45 11.05 -3.82
CA PHE A 404 20.25 11.55 -2.45
C PHE A 404 20.87 10.64 -1.37
N PHE A 405 20.87 9.31 -1.58
CA PHE A 405 21.50 8.35 -0.68
C PHE A 405 22.93 7.98 -1.06
N ARG A 406 23.38 8.40 -2.25
CA ARG A 406 24.65 8.00 -2.88
C ARG A 406 24.82 6.47 -2.95
N THR A 407 23.71 5.74 -3.08
CA THR A 407 23.72 4.27 -3.19
C THR A 407 22.43 3.77 -3.84
N TYR A 408 22.40 2.48 -4.17
CA TYR A 408 21.17 1.74 -4.41
C TYR A 408 20.77 0.99 -3.12
N PRO A 409 19.56 1.22 -2.55
CA PRO A 409 19.15 0.59 -1.30
C PRO A 409 18.54 -0.81 -1.48
N GLY A 410 18.32 -1.27 -2.72
CA GLY A 410 17.76 -2.59 -3.00
C GLY A 410 18.80 -3.72 -2.97
N MET A 411 18.35 -4.95 -2.71
CA MET A 411 19.22 -6.14 -2.61
C MET A 411 19.58 -6.76 -3.96
N TYR A 412 18.68 -6.67 -4.94
CA TYR A 412 18.81 -7.32 -6.26
C TYR A 412 18.91 -6.29 -7.38
N VAL A 413 19.47 -6.71 -8.52
CA VAL A 413 19.53 -5.87 -9.73
C VAL A 413 18.13 -5.35 -10.08
N PRO A 414 17.90 -4.03 -10.12
CA PRO A 414 16.57 -3.47 -10.28
C PRO A 414 15.98 -3.83 -11.64
N ARG A 415 14.70 -4.22 -11.63
CA ARG A 415 13.90 -4.43 -12.85
C ARG A 415 13.12 -3.14 -13.15
N PRO A 416 13.26 -2.56 -14.36
CA PRO A 416 12.46 -1.40 -14.74
C PRO A 416 11.00 -1.80 -15.00
N LEU A 417 10.13 -0.80 -14.97
CA LEU A 417 8.76 -0.93 -15.46
C LEU A 417 8.74 -0.74 -16.98
N MET A 418 8.11 -1.66 -17.69
CA MET A 418 7.67 -1.48 -19.07
C MET A 418 6.34 -0.72 -19.04
N LEU A 419 6.32 0.44 -19.70
CA LEU A 419 5.13 1.26 -19.92
C LEU A 419 4.70 1.06 -21.38
N ARG A 420 3.45 0.64 -21.57
CA ARG A 420 2.81 0.54 -22.88
C ARG A 420 1.50 1.32 -22.84
N CYS A 421 1.45 2.44 -23.55
CA CYS A 421 0.30 3.33 -23.51
C CYS A 421 -0.60 3.06 -24.71
N GLN A 422 -1.87 2.72 -24.48
CA GLN A 422 -2.85 2.47 -25.54
C GLN A 422 -3.65 3.73 -25.90
N ALA A 423 -3.75 4.65 -24.96
CA ALA A 423 -4.21 6.02 -25.18
C ALA A 423 -3.23 6.97 -24.48
N LEU A 424 -2.97 8.11 -25.11
CA LEU A 424 -2.09 9.16 -24.58
C LEU A 424 -2.75 10.52 -24.73
N GLY A 425 -3.21 11.09 -23.62
CA GLY A 425 -3.66 12.47 -23.50
C GLY A 425 -2.50 13.43 -23.22
N GLN A 426 -1.36 12.91 -22.77
CA GLN A 426 -0.12 13.66 -22.56
C GLN A 426 1.08 12.94 -23.20
N PRO A 427 2.21 13.63 -23.45
CA PRO A 427 3.42 12.97 -23.93
C PRO A 427 3.88 11.88 -22.97
N LEU A 428 4.37 10.75 -23.50
CA LEU A 428 4.87 9.61 -22.70
C LEU A 428 5.88 9.99 -21.61
N GLN A 429 6.69 11.02 -21.84
CA GLN A 429 7.62 11.52 -20.82
C GLN A 429 6.87 12.05 -19.58
N HIS A 430 5.78 12.79 -19.78
CA HIS A 430 4.96 13.30 -18.69
C HIS A 430 4.30 12.14 -17.92
N VAL A 431 3.74 11.16 -18.64
CA VAL A 431 3.20 9.94 -18.02
C VAL A 431 4.27 9.21 -17.20
N ALA A 432 5.51 9.15 -17.69
CA ALA A 432 6.63 8.54 -16.97
C ALA A 432 7.06 9.33 -15.71
N GLU A 433 7.00 10.67 -15.76
CA GLU A 433 7.24 11.54 -14.60
C GLU A 433 6.18 11.32 -13.51
N GLU A 434 4.90 11.26 -13.90
CA GLU A 434 3.80 10.95 -12.99
C GLU A 434 3.92 9.54 -12.41
N MET A 435 4.28 8.56 -13.25
CA MET A 435 4.53 7.18 -12.84
C MET A 435 5.62 7.09 -11.77
N LEU A 436 6.72 7.82 -11.95
CA LEU A 436 7.79 7.91 -10.96
C LEU A 436 7.30 8.59 -9.68
N ALA A 437 6.53 9.66 -9.78
CA ALA A 437 5.96 10.39 -8.64
C ALA A 437 5.01 9.51 -7.81
N LEU A 438 4.08 8.81 -8.47
CA LEU A 438 3.12 7.90 -7.85
C LEU A 438 3.77 6.75 -7.08
N THR A 439 5.03 6.39 -7.38
CA THR A 439 5.75 5.40 -6.56
C THR A 439 6.01 5.89 -5.13
N LYS A 440 6.05 7.20 -4.90
CA LYS A 440 6.31 7.81 -3.59
C LYS A 440 5.04 8.04 -2.77
N MET A 441 3.89 7.67 -3.31
CA MET A 441 2.58 7.85 -2.68
C MET A 441 2.13 6.61 -1.91
N ASN A 442 3.07 5.93 -1.25
CA ASN A 442 2.78 4.76 -0.44
C ASN A 442 2.82 5.11 1.05
N TRP A 443 1.66 5.32 1.67
CA TRP A 443 1.57 5.66 3.10
C TRP A 443 1.77 4.47 4.06
N ASN A 444 2.12 3.28 3.56
CA ASN A 444 2.40 2.12 4.42
C ASN A 444 3.86 2.07 4.88
N ASN A 445 4.74 2.86 4.26
CA ASN A 445 6.16 2.94 4.61
C ASN A 445 6.75 4.28 4.16
N THR A 446 7.98 4.53 4.58
CA THR A 446 8.74 5.75 4.22
C THR A 446 9.83 5.46 3.18
N GLN A 447 9.68 4.39 2.39
CA GLN A 447 10.68 4.00 1.41
C GLN A 447 10.69 4.98 0.23
N PHE A 448 11.86 5.57 -0.04
CA PHE A 448 12.06 6.53 -1.12
C PHE A 448 11.86 5.93 -2.52
N ASP A 449 12.40 4.72 -2.75
CA ASP A 449 12.45 4.05 -4.05
C ASP A 449 11.47 2.87 -4.15
N ASN A 450 10.23 3.07 -3.71
CA ASN A 450 9.15 2.11 -3.95
C ASN A 450 9.07 1.76 -5.47
N GLY A 451 8.89 0.47 -5.77
CA GLY A 451 9.05 -0.02 -7.14
C GLY A 451 7.81 0.09 -8.03
N LEU A 452 6.62 0.07 -7.43
CA LEU A 452 5.34 0.18 -8.15
C LEU A 452 4.67 1.51 -7.78
N PRO A 453 3.90 2.13 -8.71
CA PRO A 453 3.05 3.26 -8.37
C PRO A 453 1.97 2.86 -7.37
N ILE A 454 1.47 3.81 -6.59
CA ILE A 454 0.39 3.53 -5.64
C ILE A 454 -0.86 2.95 -6.31
N THR A 455 -1.19 3.38 -7.53
CA THR A 455 -2.34 2.88 -8.29
C THR A 455 -2.28 1.37 -8.49
N ILE A 456 -1.14 0.82 -8.92
CA ILE A 456 -0.94 -0.62 -9.11
C ILE A 456 -0.73 -1.34 -7.77
N ALA A 457 0.03 -0.74 -6.84
CA ALA A 457 0.30 -1.36 -5.55
C ALA A 457 -0.98 -1.52 -4.73
N ALA A 458 -1.81 -0.48 -4.64
CA ALA A 458 -3.09 -0.51 -3.95
C ALA A 458 -4.05 -1.50 -4.60
N ALA A 459 -4.11 -1.54 -5.94
CA ALA A 459 -4.96 -2.48 -6.67
C ALA A 459 -4.72 -3.94 -6.26
N ARG A 460 -3.45 -4.31 -6.03
CA ARG A 460 -3.08 -5.65 -5.55
C ARG A 460 -3.55 -5.89 -4.12
N HIS A 461 -3.21 -5.00 -3.18
CA HIS A 461 -3.58 -5.13 -1.76
C HIS A 461 -5.09 -5.18 -1.56
N VAL A 462 -5.83 -4.39 -2.34
CA VAL A 462 -7.29 -4.34 -2.28
C VAL A 462 -7.89 -5.66 -2.75
N GLY A 463 -7.37 -6.24 -3.84
CA GLY A 463 -7.78 -7.57 -4.31
C GLY A 463 -7.50 -8.70 -3.31
N GLU A 464 -6.38 -8.63 -2.58
CA GLU A 464 -6.04 -9.60 -1.53
C GLU A 464 -7.04 -9.60 -0.37
N VAL A 465 -7.63 -8.45 -0.04
CA VAL A 465 -8.63 -8.31 1.03
C VAL A 465 -10.04 -8.60 0.52
N LEU A 466 -10.44 -8.01 -0.61
CA LEU A 466 -11.81 -8.06 -1.09
C LEU A 466 -12.28 -9.46 -1.49
N LYS A 467 -11.37 -10.35 -1.86
CA LYS A 467 -11.70 -11.77 -2.11
C LYS A 467 -12.27 -12.51 -0.90
N TYR A 468 -12.03 -12.00 0.32
CA TYR A 468 -12.55 -12.57 1.56
C TYR A 468 -13.78 -11.83 2.11
N VAL A 469 -14.22 -10.76 1.45
CA VAL A 469 -15.42 -10.02 1.86
C VAL A 469 -16.65 -10.72 1.28
N PRO A 470 -17.60 -11.20 2.10
CA PRO A 470 -18.83 -11.81 1.63
C PRO A 470 -19.62 -10.92 0.66
N GLU A 471 -20.36 -11.54 -0.25
CA GLU A 471 -21.28 -10.83 -1.13
C GLU A 471 -22.34 -10.08 -0.30
N GLY A 472 -22.64 -8.84 -0.68
CA GLY A 472 -23.57 -7.97 0.06
C GLY A 472 -23.01 -7.30 1.32
N GLN A 473 -21.83 -7.69 1.83
CA GLN A 473 -21.20 -6.95 2.92
C GLN A 473 -20.73 -5.57 2.43
N GLU A 474 -21.08 -4.52 3.19
CA GLU A 474 -20.63 -3.16 2.92
C GLU A 474 -19.09 -3.06 3.05
N ILE A 475 -18.47 -2.41 2.07
CA ILE A 475 -17.02 -2.19 2.05
C ILE A 475 -16.68 -0.80 2.58
N ALA A 476 -15.57 -0.69 3.29
CA ALA A 476 -15.06 0.62 3.70
C ALA A 476 -14.43 1.31 2.47
N PRO A 477 -14.83 2.54 2.10
CA PRO A 477 -14.36 3.14 0.85
C PRO A 477 -12.90 3.62 0.91
N ARG A 478 -12.36 3.88 2.11
CA ARG A 478 -11.01 4.46 2.28
C ARG A 478 -9.93 3.39 2.13
N TYR A 479 -8.86 3.71 1.41
CA TYR A 479 -7.71 2.82 1.21
C TYR A 479 -7.04 2.37 2.52
N SER A 480 -7.13 3.16 3.61
CA SER A 480 -6.57 2.83 4.93
C SER A 480 -7.01 1.48 5.50
N PHE A 481 -8.20 0.98 5.15
CA PHE A 481 -8.68 -0.33 5.58
C PHE A 481 -7.98 -1.50 4.87
N TYR A 482 -7.49 -1.27 3.66
CA TYR A 482 -6.84 -2.26 2.80
C TYR A 482 -5.33 -2.30 2.97
N MET A 483 -4.75 -1.19 3.47
CA MET A 483 -3.32 -1.02 3.73
C MET A 483 -2.79 -1.91 4.85
#